data_AF-A0A645C7V0-F1
#
_entry.id   AF-A0A645C7V0-F1
#
_cell.length_a   1.000
_cell.length_b   1.000
_cell.length_c   1.000
_cell.angle_alpha   90.00
_cell.angle_beta   90.00
_cell.angle_gamma   90.00
#
_symmetry.space_group_name_H-M   'P 1'
#
loop_
_entity.id
_entity.type
_entity.pdbx_description
1 polymer ?
#
loop_
_entity_poly.entity_id
_entity_poly.type
_entity_poly.pdbx_seq_one_letter_code
_entity_poly.pdbx_strand_id
1 'polypeptide(L)'
;MQTVNPMRDLLYRMLNSQHLEGVRKRRSYFSDIHDDLLKVSEMITSNREVTTDMRDSYLSLNSHQTNNVMKILTIITSIFSPLTLIAGIYGMNFEHMPELTWRYGYFLAIGLMLLIGISMYRWFKKNGWF
;
A
#
# COMPACT_ATOMS: atom_id res chain seq x y z
N MET A 1 4.46 -6.42 27.14
CA MET A 1 4.60 -5.27 28.05
C MET A 1 4.09 -5.52 29.46
N GLN A 2 2.95 -6.23 29.68
CA GLN A 2 2.37 -6.37 31.03
C GLN A 2 3.18 -7.23 32.03
N THR A 3 4.20 -7.97 31.59
CA THR A 3 4.99 -8.86 32.47
C THR A 3 6.40 -8.38 32.78
N VAL A 4 6.96 -7.47 31.97
CA VAL A 4 8.35 -6.99 32.12
C VAL A 4 8.45 -5.88 33.17
N ASN A 5 7.51 -4.94 33.18
CA ASN A 5 7.44 -3.88 34.18
C ASN A 5 7.32 -4.40 35.63
N PRO A 6 6.43 -5.38 35.94
CA PRO A 6 6.35 -5.90 37.31
C PRO A 6 7.60 -6.68 37.72
N MET A 7 8.31 -7.36 36.81
CA MET A 7 9.60 -8.00 37.12
C MET A 7 10.68 -6.96 37.46
N ARG A 8 10.69 -5.82 36.76
CA ARG A 8 11.59 -4.69 37.07
C ARG A 8 11.31 -4.12 38.46
N ASP A 9 10.04 -3.90 38.81
CA ASP A 9 9.65 -3.39 40.13
C ASP A 9 9.95 -4.38 41.26
N LEU A 10 9.82 -5.68 41.00
CA LEU A 10 10.17 -6.73 41.97
C LEU A 10 11.68 -6.78 42.21
N LEU A 11 12.50 -6.70 41.16
CA LEU A 11 13.96 -6.64 41.30
C LEU A 11 14.42 -5.37 42.02
N TYR A 12 13.80 -4.23 41.72
CA TYR A 12 14.10 -2.96 42.37
C TYR A 12 13.76 -3.00 43.88
N ARG A 13 12.62 -3.63 44.24
CA ARG A 13 12.23 -3.85 45.64
C ARG A 13 13.15 -4.83 46.37
N MET A 14 13.59 -5.90 45.72
CA MET A 14 14.53 -6.86 46.31
C MET A 14 15.90 -6.22 46.57
N LEU A 15 16.44 -5.47 45.61
CA LEU A 15 17.73 -4.77 45.74
C LEU A 15 17.73 -3.69 46.83
N ASN A 16 16.59 -3.04 47.09
CA ASN A 16 16.49 -1.95 48.05
C ASN A 16 16.09 -2.41 49.47
N SER A 17 15.76 -3.68 49.67
CA SER A 17 15.47 -4.24 51.00
C SER A 17 16.76 -4.66 51.71
N GLN A 18 17.16 -3.90 52.73
CA GLN A 18 18.39 -4.06 53.51
C GLN A 18 18.48 -5.33 54.39
N HIS A 19 17.80 -6.44 54.07
CA HIS A 19 17.70 -7.60 54.98
C HIS A 19 18.48 -8.86 54.54
N LEU A 20 19.28 -8.82 53.48
CA LEU A 20 20.04 -10.00 53.02
C LEU A 20 21.56 -9.74 53.03
N GLU A 21 22.18 -9.95 54.19
CA GLU A 21 23.65 -9.90 54.38
C GLU A 21 24.44 -10.86 53.44
N GLY A 22 23.77 -11.82 52.80
CA GLY A 22 24.36 -12.73 51.79
C GLY A 22 24.53 -12.15 50.37
N VAL A 23 23.95 -10.98 50.09
CA VAL A 23 23.91 -10.37 48.72
C VAL A 23 25.26 -9.77 48.32
N ARG A 24 26.09 -9.35 49.28
CA ARG A 24 27.39 -8.71 48.99
C ARG A 24 28.39 -9.64 48.30
N LYS A 25 28.26 -10.96 48.47
CA LYS A 25 29.18 -11.98 47.90
C LYS A 25 28.71 -12.53 46.54
N ARG A 26 27.47 -12.29 46.13
CA ARG A 26 26.85 -12.75 44.85
C ARG A 26 26.24 -11.62 44.03
N ARG A 27 26.64 -10.37 44.31
CA ARG A 27 26.15 -9.17 43.62
C ARG A 27 26.38 -9.20 42.11
N SER A 28 27.50 -9.81 41.67
CA SER A 28 27.81 -10.00 40.25
C SER A 28 26.76 -10.86 39.54
N TYR A 29 26.36 -11.98 40.14
CA TYR A 29 25.36 -12.89 39.55
C TYR A 29 23.99 -12.24 39.38
N PHE A 30 23.57 -11.41 40.33
CA PHE A 30 22.31 -10.65 40.23
C PHE A 30 22.40 -9.51 39.20
N SER A 31 23.58 -8.90 39.04
CA SER A 31 23.83 -7.90 38.00
C SER A 31 23.75 -8.52 36.62
N ASP A 32 24.42 -9.66 36.40
CA ASP A 32 24.43 -10.35 35.11
C ASP A 32 23.01 -10.75 34.67
N ILE A 33 22.21 -11.30 35.59
CA ILE A 33 20.80 -11.64 35.30
C ILE A 33 19.97 -10.39 34.99
N HIS A 34 20.24 -9.27 35.65
CA HIS A 34 19.56 -8.01 35.38
C HIS A 34 19.92 -7.48 33.98
N ASP A 35 21.19 -7.52 33.62
CA ASP A 35 21.69 -7.08 32.31
C ASP A 35 21.16 -7.96 31.18
N ASP A 36 21.12 -9.29 31.37
CA ASP A 36 20.50 -10.22 30.42
C ASP A 36 19.00 -9.96 30.24
N LEU A 37 18.26 -9.70 31.33
CA LEU A 37 16.84 -9.32 31.25
C LEU A 37 16.64 -8.01 30.50
N LEU A 38 17.52 -7.04 30.71
CA LEU A 38 17.47 -5.73 30.06
C LEU A 38 17.72 -5.89 28.56
N LYS A 39 18.75 -6.66 28.19
CA LYS A 39 19.09 -6.99 26.80
C LYS A 39 17.96 -7.73 26.08
N VAL A 40 17.33 -8.71 26.73
CA VAL A 40 16.17 -9.43 26.16
C VAL A 40 14.97 -8.49 25.99
N SER A 41 14.73 -7.60 26.94
CA SER A 41 13.65 -6.59 26.84
C SER A 41 13.85 -5.63 25.68
N GLU A 42 15.09 -5.16 25.47
CA GLU A 42 15.44 -4.34 24.31
C GLU A 42 15.29 -5.11 23.01
N MET A 43 15.73 -6.37 22.95
CA MET A 43 15.58 -7.22 21.76
C MET A 43 14.11 -7.46 21.40
N ILE A 44 13.25 -7.69 22.40
CA ILE A 44 11.79 -7.83 22.20
C ILE A 44 11.19 -6.52 21.66
N THR A 45 11.66 -5.38 22.15
CA THR A 45 11.18 -4.06 21.71
C THR A 45 11.59 -3.80 20.26
N SER A 46 12.87 -4.01 19.93
CA SER A 46 13.39 -3.89 18.56
C SER A 46 12.70 -4.83 17.58
N ASN A 47 12.51 -6.11 17.93
CA ASN A 47 11.78 -7.05 17.07
C ASN A 47 10.33 -6.63 16.82
N ARG A 48 9.68 -5.97 17.78
CA ARG A 48 8.33 -5.43 17.60
C ARG A 48 8.31 -4.23 16.66
N GLU A 49 9.30 -3.35 16.74
CA GLU A 49 9.46 -2.25 15.78
C GLU A 49 9.64 -2.81 14.37
N VAL A 50 10.57 -3.76 14.18
CA VAL A 50 10.78 -4.43 12.88
C VAL A 50 9.50 -5.12 12.37
N THR A 51 8.74 -5.78 13.24
CA THR A 51 7.47 -6.40 12.86
C THR A 51 6.43 -5.36 12.42
N THR A 52 6.43 -4.19 13.06
CA THR A 52 5.53 -3.08 12.71
C THR A 52 5.93 -2.49 11.36
N ASP A 53 7.22 -2.24 11.15
CA ASP A 53 7.77 -1.77 9.87
C ASP A 53 7.47 -2.75 8.73
N MET A 54 7.62 -4.06 8.98
CA MET A 54 7.25 -5.10 8.01
C MET A 54 5.76 -5.07 7.68
N ARG A 55 4.90 -4.92 8.70
CA ARG A 55 3.45 -4.83 8.50
C ARG A 55 3.09 -3.59 7.69
N ASP A 56 3.67 -2.45 8.01
CA ASP A 56 3.43 -1.20 7.30
C ASP A 56 3.96 -1.27 5.87
N SER A 57 5.13 -1.88 5.66
CA SER A 57 5.65 -2.16 4.32
C SER A 57 4.75 -3.12 3.54
N TYR A 58 4.20 -4.16 4.17
CA TYR A 58 3.25 -5.08 3.54
C TYR A 58 1.94 -4.39 3.16
N LEU A 59 1.42 -3.50 4.02
CA LEU A 59 0.25 -2.68 3.72
C LEU A 59 0.54 -1.70 2.57
N SER A 60 1.72 -1.07 2.57
CA SER A 60 2.18 -0.20 1.48
C SER A 60 2.26 -0.98 0.16
N LEU A 61 2.88 -2.16 0.13
CA LEU A 61 2.94 -3.01 -1.05
C LEU A 61 1.56 -3.43 -1.56
N ASN A 62 0.64 -3.80 -0.66
CA ASN A 62 -0.74 -4.09 -1.05
C ASN A 62 -1.43 -2.86 -1.64
N SER A 63 -1.28 -1.69 -1.01
CA SER A 63 -1.81 -0.43 -1.52
C SER A 63 -1.24 -0.10 -2.91
N HIS A 64 0.06 -0.32 -3.13
CA HIS A 64 0.69 -0.17 -4.43
C HIS A 64 0.10 -1.11 -5.48
N GLN A 65 -0.11 -2.38 -5.15
CA GLN A 65 -0.76 -3.34 -6.04
C GLN A 65 -2.21 -2.95 -6.35
N THR A 66 -3.01 -2.59 -5.35
CA THR A 66 -4.39 -2.13 -5.54
C THR A 66 -4.45 -0.87 -6.40
N ASN A 67 -3.55 0.09 -6.17
CA ASN A 67 -3.46 1.30 -6.98
C ASN A 67 -3.11 0.95 -8.44
N ASN A 68 -2.21 -0.01 -8.67
CA ASN A 68 -1.87 -0.46 -10.01
C ASN A 68 -3.06 -1.14 -10.72
N VAL A 69 -3.81 -1.98 -10.01
CA VAL A 69 -5.04 -2.60 -10.54
C VAL A 69 -6.09 -1.55 -10.88
N MET A 70 -6.31 -0.56 -10.01
CA MET A 70 -7.21 0.56 -10.29
C MET A 70 -6.75 1.35 -11.51
N LYS A 71 -5.45 1.66 -11.63
CA LYS A 71 -4.90 2.33 -12.82
C LYS A 71 -5.23 1.56 -14.10
N ILE A 72 -4.98 0.26 -14.13
CA ILE A 72 -5.25 -0.58 -15.31
C ILE A 72 -6.75 -0.54 -15.67
N LEU A 73 -7.64 -0.71 -14.68
CA LEU A 73 -9.08 -0.66 -14.91
C LEU A 73 -9.54 0.70 -15.42
N THR A 74 -9.02 1.80 -14.85
CA THR A 74 -9.31 3.16 -15.29
C THR A 74 -8.80 3.41 -16.71
N ILE A 75 -7.59 2.97 -17.06
CA ILE A 75 -7.03 3.08 -18.42
C ILE A 75 -7.97 2.40 -19.42
N ILE A 76 -8.36 1.15 -19.15
CA ILE A 76 -9.27 0.39 -20.01
C ILE A 76 -10.60 1.15 -20.14
N THR A 77 -11.25 1.48 -19.02
CA THR A 77 -12.55 2.16 -19.00
C THR A 77 -12.51 3.50 -19.73
N SER A 78 -11.44 4.26 -19.55
CA SER A 78 -11.25 5.57 -20.18
C SER A 78 -11.11 5.47 -21.70
N ILE A 79 -10.47 4.42 -22.22
CA ILE A 79 -10.40 4.15 -23.66
C ILE A 79 -11.76 3.68 -24.20
N PHE A 80 -12.46 2.82 -23.47
CA PHE A 80 -13.77 2.29 -23.91
C PHE A 80 -14.89 3.32 -23.84
N SER A 81 -14.89 4.25 -22.90
CA SER A 81 -15.95 5.25 -22.70
C SER A 81 -16.28 6.07 -23.97
N PRO A 82 -15.32 6.76 -24.63
CA PRO A 82 -15.61 7.49 -25.87
C PRO A 82 -15.94 6.55 -27.03
N LEU A 83 -15.31 5.38 -27.09
CA LEU A 83 -15.55 4.41 -28.16
C LEU A 83 -16.98 3.86 -28.12
N THR A 84 -17.46 3.52 -26.92
CA THR A 84 -18.85 3.08 -26.66
C THR A 84 -19.84 4.22 -26.89
N LEU A 85 -19.49 5.46 -26.54
CA LEU A 85 -20.34 6.63 -26.80
C LEU A 85 -20.56 6.83 -28.31
N ILE A 86 -19.48 6.77 -29.10
CA ILE A 86 -19.59 6.91 -30.56
C ILE A 86 -20.35 5.69 -31.14
N ALA A 87 -20.05 4.47 -30.70
CA ALA A 87 -20.79 3.28 -31.13
C ALA A 87 -22.29 3.36 -30.76
N GLY A 88 -22.64 3.93 -29.61
CA GLY A 88 -24.01 4.17 -29.19
C GLY A 88 -24.72 5.21 -30.05
N ILE A 89 -24.05 6.33 -30.38
CA ILE A 89 -24.60 7.36 -31.28
C ILE A 89 -24.84 6.78 -32.68
N TYR A 90 -23.90 6.00 -33.22
CA TYR A 90 -24.05 5.34 -34.53
C TYR A 90 -24.99 4.13 -34.52
N GLY A 91 -25.22 3.53 -33.35
CA GLY A 91 -26.17 2.42 -33.17
C GLY A 91 -27.62 2.88 -32.99
N MET A 92 -27.85 4.15 -32.66
CA MET A 92 -29.19 4.75 -32.73
C MET A 92 -29.56 4.95 -34.20
N ASN A 93 -30.67 4.35 -34.64
CA ASN A 93 -31.24 4.53 -35.98
C ASN A 93 -31.71 5.98 -36.20
N PHE A 94 -30.79 6.92 -36.37
CA PHE A 94 -31.13 8.27 -36.82
C PHE A 94 -31.31 8.23 -38.34
N GLU A 95 -32.58 8.19 -38.75
CA GLU A 95 -33.05 8.24 -40.14
C GLU A 95 -32.68 9.56 -40.87
N HIS A 96 -32.20 10.58 -40.15
CA HIS A 96 -31.71 11.85 -40.68
C HIS A 96 -30.42 12.27 -39.97
N MET A 97 -29.26 11.79 -40.44
CA MET A 97 -27.97 12.45 -40.22
C MET A 97 -27.53 13.08 -41.55
N PRO A 98 -27.37 14.41 -41.66
CA PRO A 98 -26.92 15.06 -42.91
C PRO A 98 -25.52 14.59 -43.38
N GLU A 99 -24.74 13.96 -42.50
CA GLU A 99 -23.44 13.34 -42.81
C GLU A 99 -23.55 11.98 -43.53
N LEU A 100 -24.74 11.35 -43.57
CA LEU A 100 -24.99 10.08 -44.26
C LEU A 100 -25.11 10.24 -45.80
N THR A 101 -25.36 11.46 -46.27
CA THR A 101 -25.39 11.79 -47.71
C THR A 101 -24.00 11.79 -48.36
N TRP A 102 -22.92 11.76 -47.56
CA TRP A 102 -21.55 11.67 -48.05
C TRP A 102 -21.02 10.25 -47.91
N ARG A 103 -20.60 9.66 -49.03
CA ARG A 103 -20.02 8.31 -49.13
C ARG A 103 -18.80 8.07 -48.22
N TYR A 104 -18.24 9.13 -47.65
CA TYR A 104 -17.09 9.10 -46.74
C TYR A 104 -17.42 9.36 -45.26
N GLY A 105 -18.66 9.67 -44.88
CA GLY A 105 -19.04 9.97 -43.49
C GLY A 105 -18.75 8.81 -42.53
N TYR A 106 -19.01 7.58 -42.96
CA TYR A 106 -18.67 6.36 -42.22
C TYR A 106 -17.15 6.19 -42.04
N PHE A 107 -16.35 6.48 -43.06
CA PHE A 107 -14.88 6.43 -42.98
C PHE A 107 -14.33 7.53 -42.07
N LEU A 108 -14.92 8.73 -42.09
CA LEU A 108 -14.53 9.83 -41.22
C LEU A 108 -14.84 9.52 -39.74
N ALA A 109 -15.97 8.89 -39.47
CA ALA A 109 -16.37 8.43 -38.13
C ALA A 109 -15.38 7.40 -37.56
N ILE A 110 -15.01 6.40 -38.35
CA ILE A 110 -14.00 5.40 -37.99
C ILE A 110 -12.65 6.07 -37.78
N GLY A 111 -12.27 7.00 -38.66
CA GLY A 111 -11.04 7.79 -38.51
C GLY A 111 -11.01 8.58 -37.21
N LEU A 112 -12.14 9.19 -36.82
CA LEU A 112 -12.26 9.98 -35.60
C LEU A 112 -12.26 9.11 -34.33
N MET A 113 -12.91 7.93 -34.36
CA MET A 113 -12.78 6.90 -33.32
C MET A 113 -11.33 6.44 -33.14
N LEU A 114 -10.64 6.12 -34.25
CA LEU A 114 -9.23 5.71 -34.23
C LEU A 114 -8.33 6.82 -33.71
N LEU A 115 -8.56 8.06 -34.13
CA LEU A 115 -7.77 9.22 -33.71
C LEU A 115 -7.93 9.49 -32.21
N ILE A 116 -9.15 9.41 -31.67
CA ILE A 116 -9.41 9.52 -30.23
C ILE A 116 -8.75 8.37 -29.46
N GLY A 117 -8.90 7.14 -29.92
CA GLY A 117 -8.27 5.96 -29.29
C GLY A 117 -6.75 6.07 -29.25
N ILE A 118 -6.12 6.45 -30.36
CA ILE A 118 -4.66 6.66 -30.46
C ILE A 118 -4.20 7.84 -29.61
N SER A 119 -4.96 8.94 -29.59
CA SER A 119 -4.65 10.13 -28.79
C SER A 119 -4.68 9.81 -27.29
N MET A 120 -5.71 9.10 -26.82
CA MET A 120 -5.79 8.65 -25.43
C MET A 120 -4.69 7.65 -25.07
N TYR A 121 -4.41 6.69 -25.95
CA TYR A 121 -3.31 5.74 -25.75
C TYR A 121 -1.95 6.47 -25.62
N ARG A 122 -1.66 7.44 -26.50
CA ARG A 122 -0.43 8.25 -26.41
C ARG A 122 -0.40 9.12 -25.16
N TRP A 123 -1.54 9.68 -24.75
CA TRP A 123 -1.64 10.50 -23.53
C TRP A 123 -1.38 9.67 -22.27
N PHE A 124 -1.96 8.48 -22.16
CA PHE A 124 -1.69 7.54 -21.05
C PHE A 124 -0.25 7.07 -21.01
N LYS A 125 0.36 6.78 -22.18
CA LYS A 125 1.78 6.45 -22.28
C LYS A 125 2.69 7.62 -21.87
N LYS A 126 2.35 8.85 -22.26
CA LYS A 126 3.14 10.05 -21.93
C LYS A 126 3.05 10.41 -20.44
N ASN A 127 1.92 10.15 -19.80
CA ASN A 127 1.75 10.45 -18.37
C ASN A 127 2.40 9.41 -17.44
N GLY A 128 3.06 8.38 -17.96
CA GLY A 128 3.75 7.37 -17.13
C GLY A 128 2.79 6.49 -16.32
N TRP A 129 1.55 6.33 -16.81
CA TRP A 129 0.59 5.39 -16.22
C TRP A 129 0.80 3.95 -16.68
N PHE A 130 1.80 3.73 -17.55
CA PHE A 130 2.31 2.45 -18.02
C PHE A 130 3.75 2.26 -17.54
#